data_AF-A0A4Q5X5I4-F1
#
_entry.id   AF-A0A4Q5X5I4-F1
#
_cell.length_a   1.000
_cell.length_b   1.000
_cell.length_c   1.000
_cell.angle_alpha   90.00
_cell.angle_beta   90.00
_cell.angle_gamma   90.00
#
_symmetry.space_group_name_H-M   'P 1'
#
loop_
_entity.id
_entity.type
_entity.pdbx_description
1 polymer ?
#
loop_
_entity_poly.entity_id
_entity_poly.type
_entity_poly.pdbx_seq_one_letter_code
_entity_poly.pdbx_strand_id
1 'polypeptide(L)'
;MRKWALLLAAACGSCFLSACSAGIEEGDAGSASEAIVRAKQNGGPDQVVMLLSTVLNGQTGELFQRSCSGVYYSSRVVATAAHCLDADPARAESVVQVLVYYGNDFAADFAQLPPNGAGYAVPSPGQPSTFAAADSFQTHPDWDRTRIYPDLGVVYLDRALPFEPLPLARFRLSSPQWDRREATISGWGANNATTPTTGSGGRVQRTGKTRLLGSPTQADYHPEDPNPGILQPAVRQNVLKIDGRPPFSNACFGDSGGPLLVKERGRDHIAGIEYFGGLSCEEYSLYTRVEPFLPFFDEAVRRAGRAPLQPKLECVAENQDGSLTAFFGYDNQNGVSVSVPYGSDNSLPQDVNGFRPQLFRSGEHHFVFGVDFNPGQKLVYKLAPSCGASTKLVVTDKSTRCGEEVAQQAICGQSCRGQLRSGCTGLPSYEACIDGCNGFYEIFADAAQCALNIDDWNRCLANTTPGPDWMCFEESSPGAADGVADVAECTPFIDAFFECAFGG
;
A
#
# COMPACT_ATOMS: atom_id res chain seq x y z
N MET A 1 25.21 8.39 85.20
CA MET A 1 26.12 7.39 85.82
C MET A 1 25.82 6.04 85.18
N ARG A 2 26.84 5.18 84.92
CA ARG A 2 26.73 3.77 84.45
C ARG A 2 25.94 3.54 83.12
N LYS A 3 26.16 2.44 82.38
CA LYS A 3 27.39 1.88 81.76
C LYS A 3 26.95 0.68 80.91
N TRP A 4 27.35 0.62 79.62
CA TRP A 4 27.61 -0.60 78.82
C TRP A 4 26.34 -1.42 78.42
N ALA A 5 26.01 -1.61 77.13
CA ALA A 5 26.64 -2.43 76.06
C ALA A 5 26.02 -3.86 75.99
N LEU A 6 25.86 -4.54 74.85
CA LEU A 6 26.48 -4.41 73.50
C LEU A 6 25.47 -4.77 72.37
N LEU A 7 25.79 -4.35 71.12
CA LEU A 7 25.49 -4.91 69.76
C LEU A 7 24.67 -6.23 69.66
N LEU A 8 23.85 -6.55 68.63
CA LEU A 8 23.60 -6.09 67.22
C LEU A 8 22.23 -6.74 66.77
N ALA A 9 21.59 -6.62 65.58
CA ALA A 9 21.82 -6.03 64.24
C ALA A 9 20.47 -5.80 63.47
N ALA A 10 20.57 -5.50 62.16
CA ALA A 10 19.60 -5.72 61.07
C ALA A 10 18.49 -4.67 60.78
N ALA A 11 17.91 -4.82 59.58
CA ALA A 11 16.78 -4.08 58.94
C ALA A 11 17.03 -2.65 58.38
N CYS A 12 17.26 -2.62 57.05
CA CYS A 12 16.73 -1.68 56.05
C CYS A 12 16.58 -0.16 56.37
N GLY A 13 17.40 0.65 55.72
CA GLY A 13 17.08 2.06 55.42
C GLY A 13 16.20 2.22 54.17
N SER A 14 15.47 3.34 54.08
CA SER A 14 14.49 3.64 53.03
C SER A 14 15.04 4.55 51.92
N CYS A 15 14.44 4.47 50.72
CA CYS A 15 14.52 5.45 49.61
C CYS A 15 15.91 5.65 48.98
N PHE A 16 16.08 5.65 47.66
CA PHE A 16 15.52 6.63 46.71
C PHE A 16 15.41 6.07 45.28
N LEU A 17 14.70 6.79 44.39
CA LEU A 17 14.52 6.46 42.98
C LEU A 17 15.73 6.91 42.12
N SER A 18 16.28 6.02 41.29
CA SER A 18 17.12 6.39 40.14
C SER A 18 17.30 5.25 39.11
N ALA A 19 16.77 5.47 37.91
CA ALA A 19 17.27 5.05 36.58
C ALA A 19 17.51 3.55 36.22
N CYS A 20 17.62 3.36 34.88
CA CYS A 20 18.23 2.24 34.15
C CYS A 20 17.53 0.86 34.09
N SER A 21 16.91 0.62 32.92
CA SER A 21 17.33 -0.43 31.96
C SER A 21 17.69 -1.83 32.49
N ALA A 22 16.72 -2.74 32.40
CA ALA A 22 16.92 -4.12 31.93
C ALA A 22 15.74 -4.45 31.00
N GLY A 23 15.89 -5.18 29.89
CA GLY A 23 16.95 -6.13 29.56
C GLY A 23 16.49 -7.54 29.93
N ILE A 24 15.71 -8.16 29.05
CA ILE A 24 15.21 -9.53 29.21
C ILE A 24 16.01 -10.41 28.26
N GLU A 25 16.86 -11.26 28.84
CA GLU A 25 17.66 -12.25 28.10
C GLU A 25 16.80 -13.45 27.64
N GLU A 26 17.32 -14.22 26.69
CA GLU A 26 16.67 -15.41 26.16
C GLU A 26 16.61 -16.55 27.20
N GLY A 27 15.51 -17.31 27.19
CA GLY A 27 15.30 -18.50 28.03
C GLY A 27 14.86 -19.68 27.17
N ASP A 28 15.55 -20.81 27.30
CA ASP A 28 15.56 -21.90 26.32
C ASP A 28 14.32 -22.84 26.38
N ALA A 29 14.17 -23.71 25.37
CA ALA A 29 12.96 -24.43 25.01
C ALA A 29 12.48 -25.49 26.03
N GLY A 30 11.14 -25.60 26.18
CA GLY A 30 10.51 -26.48 27.20
C GLY A 30 9.04 -26.89 26.96
N SER A 31 8.63 -27.14 25.71
CA SER A 31 7.42 -27.88 25.28
C SER A 31 6.10 -27.75 26.10
N ALA A 32 5.23 -26.79 25.74
CA ALA A 32 3.76 -26.93 25.67
C ALA A 32 3.14 -25.67 25.03
N SER A 33 2.53 -25.76 23.84
CA SER A 33 2.05 -24.57 23.11
C SER A 33 0.94 -24.86 22.09
N GLU A 34 -0.11 -24.02 22.07
CA GLU A 34 -1.19 -24.01 21.06
C GLU A 34 -1.63 -22.55 20.77
N ALA A 35 -1.62 -22.08 19.52
CA ALA A 35 -2.06 -20.72 19.11
C ALA A 35 -3.13 -20.74 18.02
N ILE A 36 -3.94 -19.69 17.91
CA ILE A 36 -5.41 -19.86 17.94
C ILE A 36 -5.74 -20.72 19.17
N VAL A 37 -6.42 -20.15 20.16
CA VAL A 37 -6.54 -20.79 21.47
C VAL A 37 -7.20 -22.16 21.28
N ARG A 38 -6.51 -23.24 21.70
CA ARG A 38 -6.88 -24.66 21.44
C ARG A 38 -6.85 -25.11 19.96
N ALA A 39 -5.92 -24.61 19.14
CA ALA A 39 -5.61 -25.22 17.85
C ALA A 39 -4.73 -26.46 18.02
N LYS A 40 -5.06 -27.53 17.28
CA LYS A 40 -4.40 -28.85 17.40
C LYS A 40 -3.38 -29.12 16.29
N GLN A 41 -3.11 -28.11 15.47
CA GLN A 41 -2.29 -28.22 14.26
C GLN A 41 -1.65 -26.87 13.90
N ASN A 42 -0.34 -26.90 13.63
CA ASN A 42 0.36 -25.85 12.91
C ASN A 42 0.14 -26.01 11.39
N GLY A 43 0.15 -24.89 10.67
CA GLY A 43 -0.32 -24.79 9.29
C GLY A 43 -1.83 -24.66 9.17
N GLY A 44 -2.30 -24.55 7.93
CA GLY A 44 -3.70 -24.38 7.56
C GLY A 44 -3.88 -24.40 6.04
N PRO A 45 -4.93 -23.78 5.50
CA PRO A 45 -5.05 -23.56 4.07
C PRO A 45 -4.02 -22.52 3.61
N ASP A 46 -3.31 -22.77 2.51
CA ASP A 46 -2.27 -21.85 1.97
C ASP A 46 -2.81 -20.43 1.71
N GLN A 47 -4.12 -20.33 1.43
CA GLN A 47 -4.82 -19.07 1.20
C GLN A 47 -4.92 -18.18 2.44
N VAL A 48 -4.65 -18.70 3.64
CA VAL A 48 -4.69 -17.92 4.89
C VAL A 48 -3.29 -17.42 5.21
N VAL A 49 -3.06 -16.15 4.87
CA VAL A 49 -1.75 -15.51 4.80
C VAL A 49 -1.53 -14.54 5.96
N MET A 50 -0.27 -14.24 6.27
CA MET A 50 0.04 -13.17 7.23
C MET A 50 0.19 -11.85 6.49
N LEU A 51 -0.41 -10.78 7.02
CA LEU A 51 -0.12 -9.40 6.63
C LEU A 51 0.95 -8.85 7.57
N LEU A 52 1.97 -8.23 6.99
CA LEU A 52 3.00 -7.49 7.72
C LEU A 52 2.97 -6.03 7.23
N SER A 53 2.39 -5.16 8.05
CA SER A 53 2.27 -3.73 7.76
C SER A 53 3.40 -2.97 8.47
N THR A 54 4.24 -2.28 7.70
CA THR A 54 5.19 -1.30 8.24
C THR A 54 4.46 0.02 8.47
N VAL A 55 4.50 0.54 9.69
CA VAL A 55 3.78 1.74 10.11
C VAL A 55 4.78 2.77 10.63
N LEU A 56 4.69 4.00 10.14
CA LEU A 56 5.39 5.16 10.70
C LEU A 56 4.50 5.84 11.72
N ASN A 57 5.03 6.14 12.91
CA ASN A 57 4.38 7.03 13.88
C ASN A 57 4.80 8.49 13.62
N GLY A 58 3.87 9.32 13.15
CA GLY A 58 4.15 10.72 12.80
C GLY A 58 4.46 11.65 14.00
N GLN A 59 4.23 11.22 15.25
CA GLN A 59 4.60 11.96 16.45
C GLN A 59 6.01 11.64 16.96
N THR A 60 6.52 10.42 16.74
CA THR A 60 7.85 10.00 17.20
C THR A 60 8.88 9.82 16.09
N GLY A 61 8.45 9.70 14.84
CA GLY A 61 9.30 9.29 13.70
C GLY A 61 9.66 7.80 13.70
N GLU A 62 9.08 7.00 14.60
CA GLU A 62 9.42 5.58 14.77
C GLU A 62 8.70 4.69 13.73
N LEU A 63 9.44 3.76 13.13
CA LEU A 63 8.91 2.71 12.26
C LEU A 63 8.70 1.43 13.06
N PHE A 64 7.48 0.89 13.04
CA PHE A 64 7.12 -0.37 13.71
C PHE A 64 6.39 -1.34 12.78
N GLN A 65 6.35 -2.62 13.19
CA GLN A 65 5.76 -3.71 12.40
C GLN A 65 4.46 -4.22 13.04
N ARG A 66 3.34 -4.06 12.35
CA ARG A 66 2.02 -4.59 12.73
C ARG A 66 1.73 -5.86 11.94
N SER A 67 1.56 -6.99 12.62
CA SER A 67 1.18 -8.26 12.00
C SER A 67 -0.31 -8.58 12.19
N CYS A 68 -0.97 -8.93 11.09
CA CYS A 68 -2.35 -9.42 11.04
C CYS A 68 -2.43 -10.70 10.20
N SER A 69 -3.62 -11.27 10.08
CA SER A 69 -3.97 -12.34 9.15
C SER A 69 -4.81 -11.82 7.98
N GLY A 70 -4.95 -12.64 6.94
CA GLY A 70 -5.78 -12.35 5.78
C GLY A 70 -6.13 -13.62 5.01
N VAL A 71 -7.06 -13.52 4.05
CA VAL A 71 -7.46 -14.62 3.18
C VAL A 71 -7.47 -14.26 1.69
N TYR A 72 -6.73 -15.04 0.90
CA TYR A 72 -6.67 -14.92 -0.56
C TYR A 72 -7.95 -15.49 -1.19
N TYR A 73 -8.82 -14.59 -1.68
CA TYR A 73 -10.16 -14.94 -2.18
C TYR A 73 -10.37 -14.63 -3.67
N SER A 74 -9.41 -13.96 -4.30
CA SER A 74 -9.35 -13.73 -5.75
C SER A 74 -7.89 -13.62 -6.19
N SER A 75 -7.62 -13.84 -7.48
CA SER A 75 -6.30 -13.56 -8.05
C SER A 75 -5.91 -12.11 -7.76
N ARG A 76 -4.70 -11.91 -7.21
CA ARG A 76 -4.14 -10.63 -6.72
C ARG A 76 -4.92 -9.93 -5.58
N VAL A 77 -5.86 -10.57 -4.88
CA VAL A 77 -6.62 -9.92 -3.77
C VAL A 77 -6.71 -10.77 -2.51
N VAL A 78 -6.31 -10.16 -1.39
CA VAL A 78 -6.45 -10.70 -0.03
C VAL A 78 -7.48 -9.87 0.73
N ALA A 79 -8.42 -10.51 1.44
CA ALA A 79 -9.30 -9.86 2.40
C ALA A 79 -8.69 -9.89 3.81
N THR A 80 -8.95 -8.86 4.61
CA THR A 80 -8.48 -8.72 6.00
C THR A 80 -9.42 -7.78 6.78
N ALA A 81 -9.11 -7.47 8.04
CA ALA A 81 -9.81 -6.47 8.82
C ALA A 81 -9.40 -5.04 8.38
N ALA A 82 -10.31 -4.08 8.47
CA ALA A 82 -10.00 -2.67 8.22
C ALA A 82 -8.93 -2.16 9.19
N HIS A 83 -8.99 -2.52 10.48
CA HIS A 83 -8.04 -2.02 11.49
C HIS A 83 -6.58 -2.50 11.29
N CYS A 84 -6.34 -3.49 10.42
CA CYS A 84 -4.99 -3.94 10.02
C CYS A 84 -4.33 -3.03 8.97
N LEU A 85 -5.15 -2.23 8.27
CA LEU A 85 -4.77 -1.35 7.16
C LEU A 85 -4.94 0.13 7.53
N ASP A 86 -5.94 0.44 8.36
CA ASP A 86 -6.19 1.76 8.94
C ASP A 86 -5.03 2.19 9.86
N ALA A 87 -4.66 3.47 9.85
CA ALA A 87 -3.52 4.03 10.59
C ALA A 87 -4.04 5.07 11.59
N ASP A 88 -3.56 5.12 12.84
CA ASP A 88 -4.16 5.99 13.87
C ASP A 88 -3.96 7.51 13.62
N PRO A 89 -5.02 8.27 13.26
CA PRO A 89 -4.91 9.71 13.08
C PRO A 89 -4.63 10.44 14.39
N ALA A 90 -4.99 9.87 15.55
CA ALA A 90 -4.66 10.46 16.86
C ALA A 90 -3.16 10.41 17.19
N ARG A 91 -2.39 9.62 16.43
CA ARG A 91 -0.93 9.46 16.51
C ARG A 91 -0.20 9.97 15.26
N ALA A 92 -0.94 10.49 14.28
CA ALA A 92 -0.45 10.75 12.92
C ALA A 92 0.28 9.54 12.31
N GLU A 93 -0.21 8.32 12.57
CA GLU A 93 0.36 7.10 11.97
C GLU A 93 0.08 7.04 10.45
N SER A 94 0.99 6.43 9.70
CA SER A 94 0.79 6.08 8.29
C SER A 94 1.33 4.68 7.97
N VAL A 95 0.59 3.90 7.17
CA VAL A 95 1.08 2.60 6.68
C VAL A 95 1.96 2.86 5.46
N VAL A 96 3.27 2.61 5.64
CA VAL A 96 4.31 2.83 4.62
C VAL A 96 4.38 1.68 3.62
N GLN A 97 4.16 0.45 4.10
CA GLN A 97 4.22 -0.76 3.28
C GLN A 97 3.30 -1.84 3.87
N VAL A 98 2.65 -2.62 3.01
CA VAL A 98 2.02 -3.90 3.40
C VAL A 98 2.66 -5.01 2.59
N LEU A 99 3.20 -6.01 3.28
CA LEU A 99 3.66 -7.27 2.69
C LEU A 99 2.69 -8.39 3.06
N VAL A 100 2.52 -9.35 2.14
CA VAL A 100 1.76 -10.58 2.38
C VAL A 100 2.71 -11.77 2.36
N TYR A 101 2.70 -12.55 3.45
CA TYR A 101 3.57 -13.70 3.67
C TYR A 101 2.78 -15.02 3.64
N TYR A 102 3.35 -16.02 2.95
CA TYR A 102 2.76 -17.33 2.71
C TYR A 102 3.80 -18.47 2.72
N GLY A 103 4.94 -18.26 3.38
CA GLY A 103 5.95 -19.32 3.62
C GLY A 103 5.66 -20.15 4.87
N ASN A 104 6.65 -20.88 5.37
CA ASN A 104 6.52 -21.74 6.56
C ASN A 104 7.43 -21.35 7.74
N ASP A 105 8.50 -20.59 7.51
CA ASP A 105 9.40 -20.06 8.54
C ASP A 105 9.57 -18.55 8.33
N PHE A 106 8.73 -17.76 9.01
CA PHE A 106 8.77 -16.31 8.86
C PHE A 106 10.12 -15.72 9.29
N ALA A 107 10.80 -16.31 10.30
CA ALA A 107 12.05 -15.75 10.80
C ALA A 107 13.17 -15.93 9.77
N ALA A 108 13.31 -17.12 9.21
CA ALA A 108 14.29 -17.41 8.16
C ALA A 108 13.98 -16.66 6.85
N ASP A 109 12.71 -16.58 6.44
CA ASP A 109 12.31 -15.91 5.20
C ASP A 109 12.44 -14.38 5.30
N PHE A 110 12.01 -13.77 6.42
CA PHE A 110 12.10 -12.32 6.62
C PHE A 110 13.53 -11.82 6.73
N ALA A 111 14.43 -12.62 7.32
CA ALA A 111 15.87 -12.30 7.39
C ALA A 111 16.57 -12.25 6.01
N GLN A 112 15.91 -12.74 4.95
CA GLN A 112 16.41 -12.65 3.56
C GLN A 112 15.94 -11.40 2.82
N LEU A 113 15.00 -10.61 3.36
CA LEU A 113 14.52 -9.38 2.72
C LEU A 113 15.46 -8.20 3.03
N PRO A 114 16.15 -7.60 2.03
CA PRO A 114 16.96 -6.42 2.27
C PRO A 114 16.08 -5.19 2.56
N PRO A 115 16.51 -4.26 3.43
CA PRO A 115 15.84 -2.99 3.65
C PRO A 115 15.73 -2.16 2.36
N ASN A 116 14.65 -1.39 2.24
CA ASN A 116 14.37 -0.52 1.11
C ASN A 116 13.65 0.75 1.60
N GLY A 117 14.42 1.83 1.80
CA GLY A 117 13.93 3.04 2.45
C GLY A 117 13.37 2.74 3.84
N ALA A 118 12.10 3.09 4.06
CA ALA A 118 11.37 2.84 5.30
C ALA A 118 10.66 1.46 5.35
N GLY A 119 10.91 0.56 4.39
CA GLY A 119 10.35 -0.80 4.34
C GLY A 119 11.38 -1.84 3.88
N TYR A 120 10.92 -2.89 3.19
CA TYR A 120 11.75 -4.00 2.69
C TYR A 120 11.52 -4.26 1.19
N ALA A 121 12.54 -4.72 0.46
CA ALA A 121 12.40 -5.11 -0.95
C ALA A 121 12.02 -6.60 -1.09
N VAL A 122 10.88 -6.86 -1.72
CA VAL A 122 10.46 -8.22 -2.13
C VAL A 122 11.00 -8.52 -3.54
N PRO A 123 11.52 -9.74 -3.82
CA PRO A 123 11.94 -10.13 -5.16
C PRO A 123 10.82 -9.94 -6.20
N SER A 124 11.11 -9.30 -7.33
CA SER A 124 10.12 -8.85 -8.32
C SER A 124 9.17 -9.96 -8.83
N PRO A 125 7.94 -9.63 -9.30
CA PRO A 125 7.02 -10.62 -9.86
C PRO A 125 7.68 -11.52 -10.92
N GLY A 126 7.46 -12.83 -10.79
CA GLY A 126 8.12 -13.85 -11.62
C GLY A 126 9.39 -14.46 -11.00
N GLN A 127 9.99 -13.82 -9.99
CA GLN A 127 11.04 -14.43 -9.17
C GLN A 127 10.43 -15.25 -8.00
N PRO A 128 11.10 -16.33 -7.55
CA PRO A 128 10.69 -17.06 -6.36
C PRO A 128 10.67 -16.18 -5.10
N SER A 129 9.60 -16.27 -4.31
CA SER A 129 9.51 -15.66 -2.98
C SER A 129 8.37 -16.31 -2.18
N THR A 130 8.46 -16.26 -0.86
CA THR A 130 7.36 -16.52 0.10
C THR A 130 6.62 -15.24 0.52
N PHE A 131 6.98 -14.10 -0.08
CA PHE A 131 6.33 -12.80 0.07
C PHE A 131 5.73 -12.29 -1.25
N ALA A 132 4.69 -11.46 -1.13
CA ALA A 132 4.18 -10.58 -2.17
C ALA A 132 4.07 -9.15 -1.61
N ALA A 133 4.25 -8.14 -2.46
CA ALA A 133 4.07 -6.75 -2.08
C ALA A 133 2.63 -6.28 -2.39
N ALA A 134 2.08 -5.38 -1.58
CA ALA A 134 0.88 -4.66 -1.96
C ALA A 134 1.20 -3.58 -3.00
N ASP A 135 0.45 -3.55 -4.11
CA ASP A 135 0.35 -2.38 -4.99
C ASP A 135 -0.43 -1.26 -4.29
N SER A 136 -1.52 -1.62 -3.61
CA SER A 136 -2.29 -0.75 -2.74
C SER A 136 -3.18 -1.57 -1.79
N PHE A 137 -3.93 -0.90 -0.92
CA PHE A 137 -4.91 -1.51 -0.04
C PHE A 137 -6.09 -0.55 0.17
N GLN A 138 -7.23 -1.07 0.64
CA GLN A 138 -8.45 -0.31 0.86
C GLN A 138 -9.23 -0.86 2.05
N THR A 139 -9.62 0.00 2.99
CA THR A 139 -10.65 -0.27 3.99
C THR A 139 -12.04 -0.13 3.37
N HIS A 140 -13.06 -0.79 3.94
CA HIS A 140 -14.44 -0.62 3.51
C HIS A 140 -14.88 0.85 3.61
N PRO A 141 -15.54 1.45 2.60
CA PRO A 141 -15.87 2.88 2.61
C PRO A 141 -16.65 3.35 3.85
N ASP A 142 -17.54 2.50 4.38
CA ASP A 142 -18.33 2.79 5.59
C ASP A 142 -17.59 2.50 6.92
N TRP A 143 -16.30 2.17 6.90
CA TRP A 143 -15.51 1.82 8.10
C TRP A 143 -15.51 2.96 9.13
N ASP A 144 -16.12 2.70 10.29
CA ASP A 144 -16.06 3.59 11.45
C ASP A 144 -15.32 2.90 12.60
N ARG A 145 -14.08 3.33 12.83
CA ARG A 145 -13.22 2.91 13.95
C ARG A 145 -13.91 3.09 15.32
N THR A 146 -14.76 4.10 15.49
CA THR A 146 -15.50 4.35 16.74
C THR A 146 -16.55 3.27 17.02
N ARG A 147 -17.04 2.60 15.98
CA ARG A 147 -17.98 1.47 16.07
C ARG A 147 -17.32 0.12 15.89
N ILE A 148 -16.06 0.09 15.45
CA ILE A 148 -15.35 -1.10 14.94
C ILE A 148 -16.23 -1.86 13.94
N TYR A 149 -16.79 -1.14 12.97
CA TYR A 149 -17.70 -1.72 11.97
C TYR A 149 -17.85 -0.84 10.70
N PRO A 150 -18.03 -1.44 9.51
CA PRO A 150 -17.79 -2.85 9.20
C PRO A 150 -16.27 -3.08 9.07
N ASP A 151 -15.72 -3.95 9.91
CA ASP A 151 -14.27 -4.16 9.98
C ASP A 151 -13.82 -5.09 8.85
N LEU A 152 -13.68 -4.51 7.65
CA LEU A 152 -13.33 -5.17 6.41
C LEU A 152 -12.34 -4.32 5.61
N GLY A 153 -11.35 -4.98 5.04
CA GLY A 153 -10.38 -4.39 4.12
C GLY A 153 -9.91 -5.39 3.06
N VAL A 154 -9.29 -4.87 2.01
CA VAL A 154 -8.65 -5.64 0.94
C VAL A 154 -7.25 -5.13 0.65
N VAL A 155 -6.35 -6.04 0.32
CA VAL A 155 -4.99 -5.77 -0.15
C VAL A 155 -4.86 -6.26 -1.59
N TYR A 156 -4.40 -5.38 -2.46
CA TYR A 156 -4.17 -5.63 -3.89
C TYR A 156 -2.69 -5.94 -4.10
N LEU A 157 -2.38 -7.11 -4.65
CA LEU A 157 -1.00 -7.64 -4.71
C LEU A 157 -0.31 -7.40 -6.05
N ASP A 158 1.01 -7.22 -6.02
CA ASP A 158 1.88 -7.10 -7.19
C ASP A 158 1.89 -8.36 -8.09
N ARG A 159 1.53 -9.52 -7.53
CA ARG A 159 1.48 -10.82 -8.19
C ARG A 159 0.26 -11.65 -7.78
N ALA A 160 -0.05 -12.68 -8.56
CA ALA A 160 -0.89 -13.77 -8.09
C ALA A 160 -0.07 -14.70 -7.18
N LEU A 161 -0.66 -15.15 -6.08
CA LEU A 161 -0.05 -16.14 -5.17
C LEU A 161 -0.05 -17.54 -5.82
N PRO A 162 0.87 -18.46 -5.43
CA PRO A 162 1.10 -19.73 -6.13
C PRO A 162 0.02 -20.82 -5.88
N PHE A 163 -1.19 -20.43 -5.46
CA PHE A 163 -2.30 -21.32 -5.10
C PHE A 163 -3.66 -20.71 -5.49
N GLU A 164 -4.66 -21.57 -5.69
CA GLU A 164 -6.02 -21.13 -6.02
C GLU A 164 -6.73 -20.46 -4.84
N PRO A 165 -7.54 -19.40 -5.04
CA PRO A 165 -8.23 -18.69 -3.98
C PRO A 165 -9.42 -19.44 -3.35
N LEU A 166 -9.74 -19.11 -2.09
CA LEU A 166 -10.93 -19.60 -1.40
C LEU A 166 -12.19 -18.82 -1.81
N PRO A 167 -13.35 -19.49 -2.02
CA PRO A 167 -14.58 -18.80 -2.39
C PRO A 167 -15.23 -18.09 -1.21
N LEU A 168 -15.82 -16.93 -1.46
CA LEU A 168 -16.73 -16.26 -0.51
C LEU A 168 -18.05 -17.03 -0.39
N ALA A 169 -18.64 -17.04 0.81
CA ALA A 169 -19.98 -17.56 1.05
C ALA A 169 -21.03 -16.65 0.39
N ARG A 170 -21.61 -17.09 -0.73
CA ARG A 170 -22.69 -16.40 -1.45
C ARG A 170 -24.08 -16.95 -1.10
N PHE A 171 -24.27 -17.26 0.18
CA PHE A 171 -25.49 -17.88 0.72
C PHE A 171 -25.79 -17.30 2.11
N ARG A 172 -27.07 -17.36 2.53
CA ARG A 172 -27.53 -16.75 3.79
C ARG A 172 -26.98 -17.52 4.99
N LEU A 173 -26.06 -16.92 5.74
CA LEU A 173 -25.49 -17.48 6.97
C LEU A 173 -26.41 -17.27 8.18
N SER A 174 -27.42 -16.39 8.06
CA SER A 174 -28.53 -16.25 9.01
C SER A 174 -29.56 -17.40 8.99
N SER A 175 -29.42 -18.40 8.11
CA SER A 175 -30.31 -19.57 8.08
C SER A 175 -30.09 -20.49 9.30
N PRO A 176 -31.14 -21.00 9.97
CA PRO A 176 -31.01 -21.94 11.10
C PRO A 176 -30.19 -23.21 10.81
N GLN A 177 -29.97 -23.57 9.54
CA GLN A 177 -29.08 -24.66 9.13
C GLN A 177 -27.61 -24.49 9.58
N TRP A 178 -27.23 -23.25 9.94
CA TRP A 178 -25.88 -22.89 10.39
C TRP A 178 -25.76 -22.82 11.91
N ASP A 179 -26.86 -22.85 12.68
CA ASP A 179 -26.76 -22.84 14.14
C ASP A 179 -25.98 -24.07 14.64
N ARG A 180 -24.99 -23.84 15.49
CA ARG A 180 -24.09 -24.85 16.10
C ARG A 180 -23.32 -25.72 15.10
N ARG A 181 -23.33 -25.41 13.79
CA ARG A 181 -22.49 -26.11 12.81
C ARG A 181 -21.02 -25.91 13.15
N GLU A 182 -20.22 -26.94 12.87
CA GLU A 182 -18.76 -26.83 12.90
C GLU A 182 -18.30 -25.80 11.86
N ALA A 183 -17.40 -24.93 12.29
CA ALA A 183 -16.62 -24.04 11.44
C ALA A 183 -15.13 -24.21 11.73
N THR A 184 -14.30 -23.77 10.80
CA THR A 184 -12.83 -23.82 10.91
C THR A 184 -12.31 -22.39 10.95
N ILE A 185 -11.35 -22.11 11.82
CA ILE A 185 -10.67 -20.80 11.90
C ILE A 185 -9.18 -21.01 11.67
N SER A 186 -8.53 -20.07 11.00
CA SER A 186 -7.08 -20.11 10.75
C SER A 186 -6.52 -18.70 10.71
N GLY A 187 -5.27 -18.56 11.13
CA GLY A 187 -4.62 -17.27 11.35
C GLY A 187 -3.17 -17.46 11.82
N TRP A 188 -2.49 -16.33 12.00
CA TRP A 188 -1.06 -16.21 12.31
C TRP A 188 -0.80 -15.54 13.67
N GLY A 189 -1.83 -15.40 14.50
CA GLY A 189 -1.83 -14.68 15.76
C GLY A 189 -1.14 -15.36 16.94
N ALA A 190 -1.23 -14.70 18.09
CA ALA A 190 -0.67 -15.11 19.38
C ALA A 190 -1.40 -16.30 20.01
N ASN A 191 -0.82 -16.85 21.08
CA ASN A 191 -1.17 -18.16 21.63
C ASN A 191 -1.84 -18.15 23.00
N ASN A 192 -2.19 -16.97 23.51
CA ASN A 192 -2.46 -16.78 24.93
C ASN A 192 -3.38 -15.58 25.20
N ALA A 193 -4.20 -15.71 26.23
CA ALA A 193 -4.83 -14.58 26.89
C ALA A 193 -3.76 -13.64 27.48
N THR A 194 -4.05 -12.34 27.56
CA THR A 194 -3.19 -11.36 28.24
C THR A 194 -3.04 -11.63 29.74
N THR A 195 -3.96 -12.38 30.36
CA THR A 195 -3.93 -12.80 31.77
C THR A 195 -4.42 -14.25 31.93
N PRO A 196 -3.67 -15.15 32.62
CA PRO A 196 -2.33 -14.97 33.17
C PRO A 196 -1.25 -15.02 32.07
N THR A 197 -0.30 -14.09 32.12
CA THR A 197 0.64 -13.84 31.02
C THR A 197 1.83 -14.82 31.03
N THR A 198 1.96 -15.65 30.01
CA THR A 198 3.18 -16.42 29.69
C THR A 198 3.39 -16.43 28.17
N GLY A 199 4.50 -15.87 27.68
CA GLY A 199 4.82 -15.86 26.24
C GLY A 199 5.33 -17.22 25.73
N SER A 200 5.37 -17.50 24.43
CA SER A 200 5.03 -16.67 23.25
C SER A 200 4.61 -17.58 22.07
N GLY A 201 4.23 -17.01 20.91
CA GLY A 201 4.01 -17.86 19.71
C GLY A 201 3.28 -17.30 18.49
N GLY A 202 3.37 -16.00 18.18
CA GLY A 202 2.82 -15.45 16.91
C GLY A 202 3.64 -15.77 15.66
N ARG A 203 3.17 -15.34 14.48
CA ARG A 203 3.83 -15.49 13.16
C ARG A 203 4.08 -16.93 12.70
N VAL A 204 3.27 -17.87 13.19
CA VAL A 204 3.18 -19.25 12.69
C VAL A 204 1.71 -19.54 12.44
N GLN A 205 1.35 -19.92 11.20
CA GLN A 205 -0.02 -20.27 10.84
C GLN A 205 -0.51 -21.43 11.70
N ARG A 206 -1.76 -21.37 12.18
CA ARG A 206 -2.41 -22.50 12.87
C ARG A 206 -3.88 -22.61 12.47
N THR A 207 -4.51 -23.73 12.82
CA THR A 207 -5.90 -24.04 12.45
C THR A 207 -6.70 -24.64 13.60
N GLY A 208 -7.83 -24.01 13.92
CA GLY A 208 -8.75 -24.38 14.99
C GLY A 208 -10.12 -24.84 14.51
N LYS A 209 -10.87 -25.50 15.40
CA LYS A 209 -12.23 -26.00 15.17
C LYS A 209 -13.20 -25.44 16.19
N THR A 210 -14.24 -24.78 15.69
CA THR A 210 -15.22 -24.06 16.51
C THR A 210 -16.65 -24.36 16.04
N ARG A 211 -17.65 -23.71 16.66
CA ARG A 211 -19.05 -23.76 16.25
C ARG A 211 -19.60 -22.35 16.04
N LEU A 212 -20.49 -22.21 15.06
CA LEU A 212 -21.26 -20.98 14.87
C LEU A 212 -22.32 -20.83 15.98
N LEU A 213 -22.45 -19.64 16.54
CA LEU A 213 -23.50 -19.25 17.49
C LEU A 213 -24.49 -18.22 16.89
N GLY A 214 -24.52 -18.11 15.56
CA GLY A 214 -25.35 -17.13 14.83
C GLY A 214 -24.83 -15.70 14.93
N SER A 215 -25.73 -14.73 15.04
CA SER A 215 -25.39 -13.33 15.36
C SER A 215 -25.13 -13.15 16.86
N PRO A 216 -24.22 -12.22 17.25
CA PRO A 216 -24.20 -11.72 18.62
C PRO A 216 -25.51 -11.02 18.99
N THR A 217 -25.81 -11.01 20.29
CA THR A 217 -26.95 -10.37 20.94
C THR A 217 -26.47 -9.15 21.73
N GLN A 218 -27.39 -8.38 22.32
CA GLN A 218 -27.00 -7.27 23.19
C GLN A 218 -26.38 -7.74 24.52
N ALA A 219 -26.66 -8.98 24.93
CA ALA A 219 -26.10 -9.58 26.15
C ALA A 219 -24.68 -10.14 25.95
N ASP A 220 -24.15 -10.07 24.72
CA ASP A 220 -22.76 -10.41 24.41
C ASP A 220 -21.83 -9.19 24.43
N TYR A 221 -22.35 -7.98 24.69
CA TYR A 221 -21.55 -6.77 24.89
C TYR A 221 -21.19 -6.61 26.36
N HIS A 222 -19.92 -6.34 26.62
CA HIS A 222 -19.38 -6.07 27.96
C HIS A 222 -19.07 -4.57 28.13
N PRO A 223 -19.31 -3.93 29.29
CA PRO A 223 -18.97 -2.52 29.50
C PRO A 223 -17.50 -2.17 29.24
N GLU A 224 -16.60 -3.14 29.45
CA GLU A 224 -15.16 -3.09 29.20
C GLU A 224 -14.74 -3.45 27.76
N ASP A 225 -15.68 -3.78 26.87
CA ASP A 225 -15.43 -4.09 25.45
C ASP A 225 -15.19 -2.81 24.63
N PRO A 226 -14.05 -2.68 23.91
CA PRO A 226 -13.80 -1.56 23.00
C PRO A 226 -14.69 -1.53 21.74
N ASN A 227 -15.63 -2.48 21.57
CA ASN A 227 -16.50 -2.67 20.40
C ASN A 227 -17.97 -2.23 20.66
N PRO A 228 -18.27 -0.93 20.85
CA PRO A 228 -19.64 -0.45 21.11
C PRO A 228 -20.57 -0.62 19.90
N GLY A 229 -20.05 -0.97 18.71
CA GLY A 229 -20.86 -1.34 17.56
C GLY A 229 -21.84 -2.47 17.84
N ILE A 230 -21.47 -3.43 18.70
CA ILE A 230 -22.33 -4.57 19.08
C ILE A 230 -23.60 -4.13 19.82
N LEU A 231 -23.66 -2.95 20.42
CA LEU A 231 -24.92 -2.42 20.97
C LEU A 231 -25.96 -2.20 19.85
N GLN A 232 -25.55 -1.87 18.63
CA GLN A 232 -26.43 -1.52 17.52
C GLN A 232 -27.02 -2.78 16.83
N PRO A 233 -28.37 -2.92 16.72
CA PRO A 233 -28.98 -4.07 16.04
C PRO A 233 -28.56 -4.22 14.57
N ALA A 234 -28.34 -3.09 13.87
CA ALA A 234 -27.94 -3.05 12.47
C ALA A 234 -26.51 -3.59 12.22
N VAL A 235 -25.65 -3.56 13.24
CA VAL A 235 -24.32 -4.19 13.24
C VAL A 235 -24.46 -5.69 13.49
N ARG A 236 -25.12 -6.08 14.60
CA ARG A 236 -25.23 -7.48 15.06
C ARG A 236 -25.76 -8.45 14.01
N GLN A 237 -26.73 -8.03 13.19
CA GLN A 237 -27.29 -8.85 12.10
C GLN A 237 -26.25 -9.26 11.03
N ASN A 238 -25.18 -8.47 10.87
CA ASN A 238 -24.11 -8.64 9.88
C ASN A 238 -22.80 -9.20 10.48
N VAL A 239 -22.84 -9.63 11.75
CA VAL A 239 -21.72 -10.27 12.45
C VAL A 239 -22.03 -11.76 12.66
N LEU A 240 -21.00 -12.60 12.65
CA LEU A 240 -21.03 -13.98 13.16
C LEU A 240 -20.29 -14.04 14.50
N LYS A 241 -20.86 -14.76 15.46
CA LYS A 241 -20.22 -15.13 16.73
C LYS A 241 -19.87 -16.61 16.69
N ILE A 242 -18.67 -16.97 17.15
CA ILE A 242 -18.27 -18.37 17.36
C ILE A 242 -18.34 -18.79 18.83
N ASP A 243 -18.40 -20.09 19.11
CA ASP A 243 -18.24 -20.64 20.46
C ASP A 243 -16.75 -20.75 20.77
N GLY A 244 -16.23 -19.80 21.54
CA GLY A 244 -14.83 -19.75 21.94
C GLY A 244 -14.50 -20.55 23.18
N ARG A 245 -15.47 -21.27 23.79
CA ARG A 245 -15.26 -21.98 25.06
C ARG A 245 -14.65 -23.37 24.83
N PRO A 246 -13.81 -23.89 25.76
CA PRO A 246 -13.32 -25.26 25.70
C PRO A 246 -14.46 -26.28 25.46
N PRO A 247 -14.31 -27.25 24.53
CA PRO A 247 -13.09 -27.62 23.82
C PRO A 247 -12.90 -26.93 22.46
N PHE A 248 -13.69 -25.92 22.12
CA PHE A 248 -13.64 -25.23 20.82
C PHE A 248 -12.49 -24.22 20.75
N SER A 249 -11.95 -24.04 19.55
CA SER A 249 -10.89 -23.08 19.30
C SER A 249 -11.40 -21.65 19.15
N ASN A 250 -10.60 -20.65 19.53
CA ASN A 250 -10.95 -19.23 19.48
C ASN A 250 -9.80 -18.39 18.87
N ALA A 251 -10.11 -17.23 18.27
CA ALA A 251 -9.11 -16.33 17.69
C ALA A 251 -8.46 -15.44 18.77
N CYS A 252 -7.26 -14.90 18.49
CA CYS A 252 -6.52 -14.06 19.40
C CYS A 252 -5.72 -12.95 18.69
N PHE A 253 -4.95 -12.15 19.44
CA PHE A 253 -4.20 -10.99 18.92
C PHE A 253 -3.33 -11.35 17.70
N GLY A 254 -3.62 -10.74 16.54
CA GLY A 254 -2.94 -11.00 15.27
C GLY A 254 -3.63 -12.02 14.34
N ASP A 255 -4.67 -12.72 14.82
CA ASP A 255 -5.61 -13.45 13.96
C ASP A 255 -6.58 -12.51 13.23
N SER A 256 -6.61 -11.22 13.62
CA SER A 256 -7.31 -10.11 12.94
C SER A 256 -7.21 -10.23 11.42
N GLY A 257 -8.36 -10.27 10.74
CA GLY A 257 -8.46 -10.45 9.29
C GLY A 257 -8.43 -11.89 8.78
N GLY A 258 -8.18 -12.88 9.63
CA GLY A 258 -8.25 -14.31 9.30
C GLY A 258 -9.68 -14.78 8.98
N PRO A 259 -9.88 -15.86 8.21
CA PRO A 259 -11.21 -16.29 7.81
C PRO A 259 -11.88 -17.23 8.81
N LEU A 260 -13.18 -17.05 8.99
CA LEU A 260 -14.10 -18.08 9.45
C LEU A 260 -14.57 -18.90 8.24
N LEU A 261 -14.18 -20.17 8.19
CA LEU A 261 -14.45 -21.09 7.07
C LEU A 261 -15.58 -22.06 7.39
N VAL A 262 -16.55 -22.18 6.48
CA VAL A 262 -17.71 -23.09 6.59
C VAL A 262 -17.81 -24.03 5.41
N LYS A 263 -18.27 -25.27 5.65
CA LYS A 263 -18.36 -26.32 4.63
C LYS A 263 -19.75 -26.44 4.01
N GLU A 264 -19.91 -25.86 2.82
CA GLU A 264 -21.09 -26.00 1.94
C GLU A 264 -20.77 -27.00 0.82
N ARG A 265 -21.58 -28.05 0.68
CA ARG A 265 -21.42 -29.12 -0.35
C ARG A 265 -20.02 -29.74 -0.44
N GLY A 266 -19.30 -29.80 0.70
CA GLY A 266 -17.96 -30.37 0.81
C GLY A 266 -16.81 -29.36 0.61
N ARG A 267 -17.07 -28.20 0.00
CA ARG A 267 -16.07 -27.14 -0.21
C ARG A 267 -16.12 -26.11 0.92
N ASP A 268 -14.96 -25.70 1.41
CA ASP A 268 -14.84 -24.61 2.37
C ASP A 268 -15.05 -23.26 1.69
N HIS A 269 -15.81 -22.39 2.36
CA HIS A 269 -16.12 -21.03 1.93
C HIS A 269 -15.85 -20.06 3.08
N ILE A 270 -15.35 -18.87 2.77
CA ILE A 270 -15.16 -17.77 3.72
C ILE A 270 -16.55 -17.26 4.11
N ALA A 271 -16.95 -17.41 5.37
CA ALA A 271 -18.23 -16.93 5.92
C ALA A 271 -18.11 -15.53 6.56
N GLY A 272 -16.95 -15.24 7.14
CA GLY A 272 -16.64 -13.94 7.74
C GLY A 272 -15.15 -13.74 7.93
N ILE A 273 -14.79 -12.50 8.24
CA ILE A 273 -13.43 -12.03 8.49
C ILE A 273 -13.30 -11.66 9.97
N GLU A 274 -12.27 -12.20 10.64
CA GLU A 274 -12.00 -11.99 12.08
C GLU A 274 -11.73 -10.50 12.32
N TYR A 275 -12.29 -9.96 13.40
CA TYR A 275 -11.95 -8.60 13.81
C TYR A 275 -11.92 -8.37 15.32
N PHE A 276 -12.34 -9.33 16.14
CA PHE A 276 -12.39 -9.19 17.59
C PHE A 276 -12.42 -10.56 18.29
N GLY A 277 -11.25 -10.98 18.80
CA GLY A 277 -11.05 -12.27 19.48
C GLY A 277 -11.72 -12.43 20.85
N GLY A 278 -12.46 -11.42 21.32
CA GLY A 278 -12.92 -11.33 22.71
C GLY A 278 -11.86 -10.76 23.66
N LEU A 279 -12.29 -10.25 24.81
CA LEU A 279 -11.45 -9.54 25.80
C LEU A 279 -10.22 -10.33 26.29
N SER A 280 -10.31 -11.65 26.29
CA SER A 280 -9.33 -12.58 26.85
C SER A 280 -8.91 -13.68 25.86
N CYS A 281 -9.20 -13.51 24.56
CA CYS A 281 -9.11 -14.58 23.56
C CYS A 281 -9.92 -15.85 23.89
N GLU A 282 -10.92 -15.75 24.77
CA GLU A 282 -11.77 -16.84 25.25
C GLU A 282 -13.26 -16.50 25.06
N GLU A 283 -14.13 -17.49 25.33
CA GLU A 283 -15.60 -17.42 25.27
C GLU A 283 -16.23 -17.24 23.88
N TYR A 284 -15.75 -16.31 23.07
CA TYR A 284 -16.18 -16.08 21.69
C TYR A 284 -15.13 -15.29 20.88
N SER A 285 -15.28 -15.28 19.56
CA SER A 285 -14.71 -14.25 18.68
C SER A 285 -15.80 -13.78 17.71
N LEU A 286 -15.64 -12.57 17.17
CA LEU A 286 -16.58 -11.93 16.26
C LEU A 286 -15.98 -11.76 14.87
N TYR A 287 -16.81 -12.03 13.86
CA TYR A 287 -16.42 -11.98 12.45
C TYR A 287 -17.40 -11.10 11.68
N THR A 288 -16.91 -10.12 10.92
CA THR A 288 -17.76 -9.40 9.96
C THR A 288 -18.12 -10.36 8.84
N ARG A 289 -19.41 -10.56 8.57
CA ARG A 289 -19.88 -11.50 7.54
C ARG A 289 -19.44 -11.07 6.15
N VAL A 290 -19.29 -12.02 5.23
CA VAL A 290 -19.07 -11.67 3.82
C VAL A 290 -20.37 -11.52 3.02
N GLU A 291 -21.47 -12.21 3.36
CA GLU A 291 -22.65 -12.23 2.48
C GLU A 291 -23.39 -10.88 2.31
N PRO A 292 -23.42 -9.96 3.30
CA PRO A 292 -23.98 -8.63 3.12
C PRO A 292 -23.07 -7.71 2.28
N PHE A 293 -21.77 -7.97 2.26
CA PHE A 293 -20.73 -7.10 1.70
C PHE A 293 -20.12 -7.64 0.39
N LEU A 294 -20.78 -8.62 -0.25
CA LEU A 294 -20.36 -9.13 -1.56
C LEU A 294 -20.09 -8.03 -2.61
N PRO A 295 -20.85 -6.90 -2.69
CA PRO A 295 -20.52 -5.81 -3.61
C PRO A 295 -19.13 -5.20 -3.40
N PHE A 296 -18.65 -5.08 -2.16
CA PHE A 296 -17.30 -4.59 -1.86
C PHE A 296 -16.23 -5.57 -2.34
N PHE A 297 -16.41 -6.87 -2.07
CA PHE A 297 -15.47 -7.89 -2.54
C PHE A 297 -15.47 -8.09 -4.06
N ASP A 298 -16.64 -7.98 -4.69
CA ASP A 298 -16.82 -8.08 -6.15
C ASP A 298 -16.22 -6.86 -6.86
N GLU A 299 -16.37 -5.66 -6.29
CA GLU A 299 -15.69 -4.46 -6.76
C GLU A 299 -14.17 -4.58 -6.62
N ALA A 300 -13.66 -5.13 -5.52
CA ALA A 300 -12.24 -5.41 -5.39
C ALA A 300 -11.73 -6.46 -6.41
N VAL A 301 -12.54 -7.46 -6.80
CA VAL A 301 -12.22 -8.37 -7.92
C VAL A 301 -12.23 -7.63 -9.27
N ARG A 302 -13.08 -6.61 -9.45
CA ARG A 302 -13.04 -5.72 -10.63
C ARG A 302 -11.76 -4.85 -10.63
N ARG A 303 -11.40 -4.30 -9.48
CA ARG A 303 -10.20 -3.46 -9.28
C ARG A 303 -8.89 -4.26 -9.25
N ALA A 304 -8.92 -5.58 -9.34
CA ALA A 304 -7.76 -6.46 -9.50
C ALA A 304 -7.23 -6.53 -10.95
N GLY A 305 -7.29 -5.41 -11.69
CA GLY A 305 -6.80 -5.32 -13.08
C GLY A 305 -7.88 -5.52 -14.15
N ARG A 306 -9.15 -5.23 -13.84
CA ARG A 306 -10.27 -5.26 -14.82
C ARG A 306 -11.02 -3.93 -14.93
N ALA A 307 -10.75 -2.96 -14.06
CA ALA A 307 -11.26 -1.60 -14.22
C ALA A 307 -10.59 -0.93 -15.44
N PRO A 308 -11.28 -0.04 -16.17
CA PRO A 308 -10.68 0.68 -17.28
C PRO A 308 -9.46 1.50 -16.82
N LEU A 309 -8.37 1.38 -17.57
CA LEU A 309 -7.21 2.27 -17.45
C LEU A 309 -7.45 3.47 -18.37
N GLN A 310 -7.66 4.66 -17.81
CA GLN A 310 -8.14 5.83 -18.54
C GLN A 310 -7.00 6.83 -18.78
N PRO A 311 -6.49 6.98 -20.02
CA PRO A 311 -5.55 8.05 -20.33
C PRO A 311 -6.25 9.41 -20.26
N LYS A 312 -5.58 10.40 -19.69
CA LYS A 312 -6.06 11.79 -19.55
C LYS A 312 -5.20 12.73 -20.40
N LEU A 313 -5.81 13.78 -20.92
CA LEU A 313 -5.11 14.98 -21.40
C LEU A 313 -5.13 15.96 -20.24
N GLU A 314 -3.97 16.44 -19.82
CA GLU A 314 -3.90 17.56 -18.87
C GLU A 314 -4.18 18.85 -19.65
N CYS A 315 -3.30 19.18 -20.61
CA CYS A 315 -3.44 20.34 -21.46
C CYS A 315 -2.57 20.29 -22.73
N VAL A 316 -2.77 21.26 -23.62
CA VAL A 316 -1.93 21.52 -24.80
C VAL A 316 -1.21 22.87 -24.67
N ALA A 317 0.12 22.86 -24.79
CA ALA A 317 0.97 24.05 -24.83
C ALA A 317 1.36 24.42 -26.28
N GLU A 318 1.77 25.67 -26.50
CA GLU A 318 2.38 26.11 -27.77
C GLU A 318 3.89 26.21 -27.62
N ASN A 319 4.62 25.81 -28.67
CA ASN A 319 6.07 25.88 -28.76
C ASN A 319 6.46 27.11 -29.62
N GLN A 320 7.67 27.66 -29.43
CA GLN A 320 8.12 28.85 -30.18
C GLN A 320 8.15 28.64 -31.71
N ASP A 321 8.36 27.41 -32.16
CA ASP A 321 8.36 27.00 -33.57
C ASP A 321 6.94 26.85 -34.19
N GLY A 322 5.88 27.10 -33.42
CA GLY A 322 4.49 26.94 -33.84
C GLY A 322 3.98 25.49 -33.82
N SER A 323 4.77 24.53 -33.35
CA SER A 323 4.27 23.22 -32.97
C SER A 323 3.54 23.25 -31.62
N LEU A 324 2.87 22.16 -31.26
CA LEU A 324 2.08 22.04 -30.04
C LEU A 324 2.57 20.85 -29.21
N THR A 325 2.70 21.00 -27.89
CA THR A 325 2.92 19.87 -26.97
C THR A 325 1.60 19.47 -26.32
N ALA A 326 1.24 18.18 -26.37
CA ALA A 326 0.16 17.63 -25.54
C ALA A 326 0.74 16.89 -24.32
N PHE A 327 0.27 17.26 -23.12
CA PHE A 327 0.65 16.62 -21.85
C PHE A 327 -0.40 15.62 -21.37
N PHE A 328 0.04 14.46 -20.92
CA PHE A 328 -0.85 13.34 -20.60
C PHE A 328 -0.70 12.87 -19.16
N GLY A 329 -1.83 12.65 -18.49
CA GLY A 329 -1.94 11.88 -17.26
C GLY A 329 -2.62 10.53 -17.50
N TYR A 330 -2.94 9.84 -16.41
CA TYR A 330 -3.88 8.71 -16.42
C TYR A 330 -4.62 8.56 -15.10
N ASP A 331 -5.78 7.92 -15.15
CA ASP A 331 -6.47 7.35 -13.99
C ASP A 331 -6.48 5.82 -14.14
N ASN A 332 -5.83 5.15 -13.19
CA ASN A 332 -5.91 3.71 -13.01
C ASN A 332 -6.75 3.40 -11.77
N GLN A 333 -8.04 3.22 -11.98
CA GLN A 333 -9.00 2.87 -10.92
C GLN A 333 -8.78 1.46 -10.35
N ASN A 334 -7.88 0.65 -10.91
CA ASN A 334 -7.49 -0.62 -10.30
C ASN A 334 -6.67 -0.36 -9.03
N GLY A 335 -6.88 -1.18 -7.99
CA GLY A 335 -6.00 -1.19 -6.82
C GLY A 335 -4.65 -1.86 -7.09
N VAL A 336 -4.51 -2.52 -8.24
CA VAL A 336 -3.24 -3.07 -8.74
C VAL A 336 -2.58 -2.17 -9.78
N SER A 337 -1.27 -2.26 -9.87
CA SER A 337 -0.53 -1.78 -11.03
C SER A 337 -0.87 -2.63 -12.25
N VAL A 338 -1.06 -1.96 -13.39
CA VAL A 338 -1.45 -2.54 -14.68
C VAL A 338 -0.33 -2.31 -15.67
N SER A 339 0.24 -3.38 -16.24
CA SER A 339 1.23 -3.25 -17.31
C SER A 339 0.55 -3.30 -18.68
N VAL A 340 0.94 -2.36 -19.55
CA VAL A 340 0.55 -2.33 -20.97
C VAL A 340 1.81 -2.02 -21.80
N PRO A 341 2.54 -3.04 -22.27
CA PRO A 341 3.76 -2.86 -23.05
C PRO A 341 3.54 -2.13 -24.38
N TYR A 342 4.59 -1.47 -24.90
CA TYR A 342 4.53 -0.78 -26.19
C TYR A 342 4.08 -1.69 -27.34
N GLY A 343 3.20 -1.17 -28.20
CA GLY A 343 2.74 -1.88 -29.40
C GLY A 343 1.39 -1.38 -29.87
N SER A 344 0.56 -2.29 -30.39
CA SER A 344 -0.84 -2.05 -30.74
C SER A 344 -1.70 -1.62 -29.54
N ASP A 345 -1.29 -1.99 -28.34
CA ASP A 345 -2.11 -1.94 -27.13
C ASP A 345 -1.66 -0.89 -26.12
N ASN A 346 -0.43 -0.39 -26.23
CA ASN A 346 -0.03 0.92 -25.73
C ASN A 346 0.52 1.74 -26.92
N SER A 347 -0.39 2.47 -27.58
CA SER A 347 -0.16 3.04 -28.90
C SER A 347 -0.43 4.55 -28.92
N LEU A 348 0.64 5.32 -29.18
CA LEU A 348 0.61 6.73 -29.53
C LEU A 348 1.75 6.99 -30.54
N PRO A 349 1.48 7.10 -31.86
CA PRO A 349 2.52 7.14 -32.88
C PRO A 349 3.51 8.33 -32.80
N GLN A 350 3.12 9.40 -32.10
CA GLN A 350 3.93 10.61 -31.90
C GLN A 350 4.89 10.50 -30.70
N ASP A 351 4.70 9.52 -29.82
CA ASP A 351 5.70 9.19 -28.80
C ASP A 351 6.78 8.28 -29.42
N VAL A 352 7.66 8.93 -30.18
CA VAL A 352 8.79 8.30 -30.89
C VAL A 352 9.97 7.98 -29.96
N ASN A 353 10.05 8.64 -28.81
CA ASN A 353 11.11 8.44 -27.82
C ASN A 353 10.77 7.36 -26.77
N GLY A 354 9.50 6.96 -26.67
CA GLY A 354 9.05 5.98 -25.69
C GLY A 354 8.97 6.57 -24.27
N PHE A 355 8.48 7.80 -24.15
CA PHE A 355 8.27 8.50 -22.88
C PHE A 355 6.99 8.07 -22.15
N ARG A 356 5.98 7.52 -22.85
CA ARG A 356 4.73 7.09 -22.20
C ARG A 356 4.96 5.86 -21.30
N PRO A 357 4.33 5.74 -20.12
CA PRO A 357 4.56 4.61 -19.22
C PRO A 357 4.10 3.27 -19.82
N GLN A 358 4.80 2.18 -19.44
CA GLN A 358 4.40 0.78 -19.70
C GLN A 358 3.87 0.06 -18.44
N LEU A 359 4.04 0.68 -17.27
CA LEU A 359 3.49 0.25 -16.00
C LEU A 359 2.71 1.43 -15.41
N PHE A 360 1.41 1.23 -15.24
CA PHE A 360 0.48 2.22 -14.73
C PHE A 360 0.20 1.85 -13.28
N ARG A 361 0.68 2.66 -12.33
CA ARG A 361 0.48 2.45 -10.88
C ARG A 361 -0.99 2.64 -10.52
N SER A 362 -1.44 2.22 -9.34
CA SER A 362 -2.79 2.52 -8.84
C SER A 362 -2.99 4.04 -8.68
N GLY A 363 -4.21 4.54 -8.91
CA GLY A 363 -4.60 5.93 -8.64
C GLY A 363 -4.58 6.86 -9.86
N GLU A 364 -4.64 8.17 -9.58
CA GLU A 364 -4.57 9.25 -10.57
C GLU A 364 -3.16 9.84 -10.62
N HIS A 365 -2.63 10.01 -11.84
CA HIS A 365 -1.26 10.43 -12.11
C HIS A 365 -1.27 11.53 -13.19
N HIS A 366 -0.89 12.74 -12.83
CA HIS A 366 -0.88 13.90 -13.72
C HIS A 366 0.47 14.06 -14.42
N PHE A 367 0.49 14.72 -15.59
CA PHE A 367 1.71 15.08 -16.33
C PHE A 367 2.78 13.95 -16.37
N VAL A 368 2.42 12.72 -16.77
CA VAL A 368 3.35 11.57 -16.77
C VAL A 368 4.17 11.41 -18.06
N PHE A 369 3.81 12.12 -19.14
CA PHE A 369 4.65 12.37 -20.33
C PHE A 369 4.03 13.47 -21.20
N GLY A 370 4.72 13.87 -22.27
CA GLY A 370 4.13 14.69 -23.34
C GLY A 370 4.71 14.40 -24.73
N VAL A 371 3.95 14.70 -25.79
CA VAL A 371 4.39 14.54 -27.20
C VAL A 371 4.14 15.82 -28.00
N ASP A 372 5.01 16.08 -28.99
CA ASP A 372 4.79 17.18 -29.94
C ASP A 372 3.86 16.73 -31.07
N PHE A 373 3.11 17.68 -31.62
CA PHE A 373 2.30 17.51 -32.81
C PHE A 373 2.11 18.85 -33.54
N ASN A 374 1.86 18.80 -34.84
CA ASN A 374 1.63 20.01 -35.62
C ASN A 374 0.15 20.44 -35.55
N PRO A 375 -0.16 21.74 -35.67
CA PRO A 375 -1.54 22.21 -35.89
C PRO A 375 -2.23 21.46 -37.04
N GLY A 376 -3.53 21.19 -36.90
CA GLY A 376 -4.29 20.31 -37.79
C GLY A 376 -4.00 18.80 -37.66
N GLN A 377 -2.93 18.38 -36.97
CA GLN A 377 -2.68 16.95 -36.70
C GLN A 377 -3.59 16.43 -35.58
N LYS A 378 -3.93 15.14 -35.67
CA LYS A 378 -4.76 14.43 -34.69
C LYS A 378 -3.96 13.37 -33.96
N LEU A 379 -3.82 13.52 -32.65
CA LEU A 379 -3.28 12.48 -31.78
C LEU A 379 -4.36 11.44 -31.47
N VAL A 380 -3.92 10.19 -31.36
CA VAL A 380 -4.75 9.06 -30.90
C VAL A 380 -3.89 8.24 -29.94
N TYR A 381 -4.20 8.32 -28.65
CA TYR A 381 -3.59 7.49 -27.63
C TYR A 381 -4.58 6.35 -27.30
N LYS A 382 -4.18 5.10 -27.55
CA LYS A 382 -4.93 3.90 -27.19
C LYS A 382 -4.21 3.16 -26.07
N LEU A 383 -4.98 2.76 -25.04
CA LEU A 383 -4.58 1.76 -24.07
C LEU A 383 -5.51 0.54 -24.16
N ALA A 384 -4.95 -0.67 -24.05
CA ALA A 384 -5.65 -1.94 -24.04
C ALA A 384 -4.94 -2.91 -23.10
N PRO A 385 -5.18 -2.82 -21.78
CA PRO A 385 -4.64 -3.78 -20.83
C PRO A 385 -5.15 -5.20 -21.15
N SER A 386 -4.33 -6.21 -20.85
CA SER A 386 -4.65 -7.63 -21.12
C SER A 386 -5.88 -8.13 -20.38
N CYS A 387 -6.27 -7.45 -19.30
CA CYS A 387 -7.54 -7.58 -18.61
C CYS A 387 -8.18 -6.18 -18.51
N GLY A 388 -9.50 -6.09 -18.71
CA GLY A 388 -10.25 -4.83 -18.68
C GLY A 388 -10.68 -4.33 -20.06
N ALA A 389 -11.18 -3.10 -20.12
CA ALA A 389 -11.64 -2.46 -21.36
C ALA A 389 -10.51 -1.66 -22.02
N SER A 390 -10.44 -1.69 -23.36
CA SER A 390 -9.57 -0.78 -24.11
C SER A 390 -10.17 0.62 -24.13
N THR A 391 -9.35 1.62 -23.84
CA THR A 391 -9.69 3.04 -23.82
C THR A 391 -8.94 3.78 -24.93
N LYS A 392 -9.48 4.94 -25.32
CA LYS A 392 -8.92 5.77 -26.39
C LYS A 392 -9.16 7.25 -26.12
N LEU A 393 -8.07 8.00 -26.06
CA LEU A 393 -8.05 9.46 -26.00
C LEU A 393 -7.72 10.03 -27.38
N VAL A 394 -8.28 11.20 -27.68
CA VAL A 394 -8.09 11.93 -28.94
C VAL A 394 -7.75 13.37 -28.58
N VAL A 395 -6.62 13.87 -29.09
CA VAL A 395 -6.15 15.24 -28.86
C VAL A 395 -5.91 15.94 -30.20
N THR A 396 -6.16 17.24 -30.23
CA THR A 396 -6.09 18.11 -31.42
C THR A 396 -5.65 19.51 -31.02
N ASP A 397 -5.34 20.35 -32.00
CA ASP A 397 -5.08 21.78 -31.85
C ASP A 397 -6.19 22.58 -31.12
N LYS A 398 -7.42 22.05 -31.15
CA LYS A 398 -8.63 22.57 -30.48
C LYS A 398 -8.91 21.95 -29.10
N SER A 399 -8.03 21.09 -28.59
CA SER A 399 -8.15 20.57 -27.22
C SER A 399 -7.77 21.64 -26.19
N THR A 400 -8.12 21.43 -24.92
CA THR A 400 -7.89 22.39 -23.82
C THR A 400 -6.44 22.83 -23.77
N ARG A 401 -6.20 24.15 -23.76
CA ARG A 401 -4.86 24.71 -23.65
C ARG A 401 -4.43 24.83 -22.19
N CYS A 402 -3.13 24.86 -21.94
CA CYS A 402 -2.60 25.02 -20.58
C CYS A 402 -2.98 26.40 -20.04
N GLY A 403 -3.80 26.43 -19.00
CA GLY A 403 -4.18 27.65 -18.28
C GLY A 403 -3.25 27.92 -17.11
N GLU A 404 -3.47 29.06 -16.43
CA GLU A 404 -2.66 29.53 -15.30
C GLU A 404 -2.54 28.46 -14.19
N GLU A 405 -3.63 27.76 -13.87
CA GLU A 405 -3.71 26.69 -12.86
C GLU A 405 -2.74 25.51 -13.09
N VAL A 406 -2.28 25.30 -14.34
CA VAL A 406 -1.41 24.18 -14.73
C VAL A 406 -0.13 24.65 -15.45
N ALA A 407 0.19 25.95 -15.38
CA ALA A 407 1.29 26.54 -16.11
C ALA A 407 2.65 25.97 -15.66
N GLN A 408 2.89 25.89 -14.34
CA GLN A 408 4.13 25.37 -13.74
C GLN A 408 4.40 23.90 -14.11
N GLN A 409 3.35 23.06 -14.12
CA GLN A 409 3.45 21.64 -14.46
C GLN A 409 3.66 21.44 -15.96
N ALA A 410 3.05 22.27 -16.82
CA ALA A 410 3.32 22.28 -18.25
C ALA A 410 4.76 22.75 -18.55
N ILE A 411 5.24 23.76 -17.83
CA ILE A 411 6.62 24.27 -17.84
C ILE A 411 7.62 23.18 -17.49
N CYS A 412 7.42 22.49 -16.36
CA CYS A 412 8.27 21.38 -15.96
C CYS A 412 8.18 20.21 -16.94
N GLY A 413 7.00 19.96 -17.49
CA GLY A 413 6.81 18.99 -18.56
C GLY A 413 7.63 19.29 -19.81
N GLN A 414 7.72 20.55 -20.27
CA GLN A 414 8.58 20.90 -21.40
C GLN A 414 10.06 20.65 -21.06
N SER A 415 10.55 21.26 -19.97
CA SER A 415 11.95 21.14 -19.52
C SER A 415 12.39 19.67 -19.37
N CYS A 416 11.60 18.84 -18.70
CA CYS A 416 11.88 17.42 -18.51
C CYS A 416 11.80 16.60 -19.81
N ARG A 417 10.98 16.98 -20.79
CA ARG A 417 10.98 16.37 -22.12
C ARG A 417 12.24 16.74 -22.89
N GLY A 418 12.68 18.00 -22.79
CA GLY A 418 13.93 18.47 -23.36
C GLY A 418 15.14 17.71 -22.80
N GLN A 419 15.24 17.60 -21.47
CA GLN A 419 16.27 16.79 -20.81
C GLN A 419 16.26 15.33 -21.30
N LEU A 420 15.11 14.65 -21.28
CA LEU A 420 15.02 13.26 -21.75
C LEU A 420 15.27 13.10 -23.27
N ARG A 421 15.31 14.18 -24.05
CA ARG A 421 15.63 14.15 -25.49
C ARG A 421 17.12 14.18 -25.78
N SER A 422 17.97 14.66 -24.88
CA SER A 422 19.42 14.78 -25.13
C SER A 422 20.18 13.45 -25.11
N GLY A 423 19.54 12.36 -24.68
CA GLY A 423 20.17 11.04 -24.62
C GLY A 423 21.24 10.91 -23.53
N CYS A 424 21.38 11.90 -22.65
CA CYS A 424 22.32 11.87 -21.53
C CYS A 424 22.12 10.64 -20.63
N THR A 425 23.22 10.02 -20.22
CA THR A 425 23.20 8.91 -19.26
C THR A 425 22.97 9.40 -17.83
N GLY A 426 22.16 8.67 -17.06
CA GLY A 426 21.93 8.98 -15.64
C GLY A 426 20.82 10.00 -15.36
N LEU A 427 20.04 10.40 -16.37
CA LEU A 427 18.86 11.24 -16.18
C LEU A 427 17.81 10.56 -15.26
N PRO A 428 17.05 11.36 -14.49
CA PRO A 428 15.95 10.85 -13.67
C PRO A 428 14.78 10.33 -14.53
N SER A 429 13.85 9.60 -13.91
CA SER A 429 12.56 9.34 -14.56
C SER A 429 11.79 10.65 -14.77
N TYR A 430 10.91 10.70 -15.78
CA TYR A 430 10.11 11.89 -16.06
C TYR A 430 9.27 12.37 -14.86
N GLU A 431 8.71 11.41 -14.11
CA GLU A 431 8.02 11.59 -12.83
C GLU A 431 8.91 12.36 -11.83
N ALA A 432 10.10 11.81 -11.52
CA ALA A 432 11.04 12.43 -10.59
C ALA A 432 11.64 13.77 -11.09
N CYS A 433 11.73 13.96 -12.41
CA CYS A 433 12.12 15.23 -13.01
C CYS A 433 11.06 16.31 -12.77
N ILE A 434 9.78 16.00 -13.00
CA ILE A 434 8.68 16.95 -12.76
C ILE A 434 8.56 17.27 -11.27
N ASP A 435 8.69 16.28 -10.38
CA ASP A 435 8.68 16.52 -8.93
C ASP A 435 9.80 17.49 -8.51
N GLY A 436 11.04 17.25 -8.95
CA GLY A 436 12.17 18.12 -8.67
C GLY A 436 12.03 19.52 -9.28
N CYS A 437 11.50 19.62 -10.49
CA CYS A 437 11.26 20.89 -11.17
C CYS A 437 10.12 21.70 -10.52
N ASN A 438 9.03 21.03 -10.10
CA ASN A 438 7.96 21.69 -9.36
C ASN A 438 8.50 22.28 -8.05
N GLY A 439 9.27 21.50 -7.28
CA GLY A 439 9.94 21.97 -6.06
C GLY A 439 10.93 23.12 -6.29
N PHE A 440 11.60 23.17 -7.45
CA PHE A 440 12.42 24.32 -7.83
C PHE A 440 11.58 25.59 -8.02
N TYR A 441 10.48 25.52 -8.79
CA TYR A 441 9.62 26.69 -9.03
C TYR A 441 8.74 27.08 -7.82
N GLU A 442 8.50 26.17 -6.86
CA GLU A 442 7.93 26.54 -5.55
C GLU A 442 8.88 27.45 -4.73
N ILE A 443 10.20 27.32 -4.94
CA ILE A 443 11.22 28.16 -4.31
C ILE A 443 11.50 29.43 -5.14
N PHE A 444 11.50 29.30 -6.48
CA PHE A 444 11.85 30.35 -7.44
C PHE A 444 10.67 30.68 -8.37
N ALA A 445 9.52 31.09 -7.79
CA ALA A 445 8.28 31.34 -8.55
C ALA A 445 8.46 32.31 -9.72
N ASP A 446 9.23 33.39 -9.54
CA ASP A 446 9.50 34.39 -10.59
C ASP A 446 10.32 33.83 -11.77
N ALA A 447 11.00 32.70 -11.63
CA ALA A 447 11.72 32.05 -12.73
C ALA A 447 10.78 31.26 -13.67
N ALA A 448 9.54 30.98 -13.27
CA ALA A 448 8.59 30.19 -14.07
C ALA A 448 8.22 30.89 -15.40
N GLN A 449 8.12 32.22 -15.40
CA GLN A 449 7.85 33.00 -16.62
C GLN A 449 8.94 32.87 -17.71
N CYS A 450 10.14 32.39 -17.32
CA CYS A 450 11.32 32.26 -18.18
C CYS A 450 11.50 30.86 -18.78
N ALA A 451 10.58 29.93 -18.48
CA ALA A 451 10.69 28.52 -18.80
C ALA A 451 10.74 28.17 -20.31
N LEU A 452 10.26 29.04 -21.20
CA LEU A 452 10.41 28.83 -22.64
C LEU A 452 11.90 28.86 -23.03
N ASN A 453 12.69 29.73 -22.42
CA ASN A 453 14.13 29.86 -22.70
C ASN A 453 14.90 28.60 -22.25
N ILE A 454 14.48 27.95 -21.16
CA ILE A 454 15.10 26.69 -20.71
C ILE A 454 14.59 25.47 -21.51
N ASP A 455 13.38 25.48 -22.07
CA ASP A 455 12.97 24.46 -23.06
C ASP A 455 13.79 24.59 -24.35
N ASP A 456 13.98 25.81 -24.88
CA ASP A 456 14.81 26.02 -26.07
C ASP A 456 16.26 25.60 -25.84
N TRP A 457 16.82 25.87 -24.66
CA TRP A 457 18.15 25.39 -24.27
C TRP A 457 18.22 23.86 -24.27
N ASN A 458 17.31 23.18 -23.56
CA ASN A 458 17.26 21.72 -23.54
C ASN A 458 16.99 21.12 -24.94
N ARG A 459 16.18 21.79 -25.76
CA ARG A 459 15.89 21.43 -27.17
C ARG A 459 17.10 21.60 -28.06
N CYS A 460 17.91 22.65 -27.85
CA CYS A 460 19.18 22.85 -28.52
C CYS A 460 20.16 21.73 -28.14
N LEU A 461 20.39 21.51 -26.84
CA LEU A 461 21.21 20.41 -26.32
C LEU A 461 20.80 19.06 -26.91
N ALA A 462 19.49 18.82 -27.07
CA ALA A 462 18.97 17.58 -27.63
C ALA A 462 19.13 17.40 -29.15
N ASN A 463 19.54 18.44 -29.87
CA ASN A 463 19.95 18.32 -31.27
C ASN A 463 21.50 18.33 -31.43
N THR A 464 22.23 18.71 -30.38
CA THR A 464 23.70 18.63 -30.31
C THR A 464 24.16 17.19 -30.08
N THR A 465 25.27 16.79 -30.72
CA THR A 465 25.84 15.44 -30.51
C THR A 465 26.72 15.43 -29.26
N PRO A 466 26.54 14.47 -28.33
CA PRO A 466 27.34 14.40 -27.11
C PRO A 466 28.86 14.38 -27.31
N GLY A 467 29.55 15.32 -26.67
CA GLY A 467 30.99 15.24 -26.40
C GLY A 467 31.31 14.19 -25.33
N PRO A 468 32.55 13.67 -25.27
CA PRO A 468 32.91 12.54 -24.40
C PRO A 468 32.90 12.85 -22.90
N ASP A 469 32.97 14.13 -22.52
CA ASP A 469 33.08 14.60 -21.13
C ASP A 469 31.79 15.22 -20.58
N TRP A 470 30.65 15.09 -21.29
CA TRP A 470 29.38 15.75 -20.95
C TRP A 470 28.68 15.14 -19.71
N MET A 471 28.49 15.91 -18.64
CA MET A 471 27.87 15.47 -17.37
C MET A 471 26.59 16.25 -17.06
N CYS A 472 25.57 16.01 -17.89
CA CYS A 472 24.29 16.73 -17.94
C CYS A 472 23.53 16.87 -16.61
N PHE A 473 23.78 16.05 -15.59
CA PHE A 473 23.06 16.13 -14.31
C PHE A 473 23.57 17.30 -13.44
N GLU A 474 24.89 17.48 -13.31
CA GLU A 474 25.43 18.67 -12.64
C GLU A 474 25.16 19.92 -13.49
N GLU A 475 25.38 19.83 -14.81
CA GLU A 475 25.14 20.91 -15.78
C GLU A 475 23.68 21.37 -15.89
N SER A 476 22.70 20.54 -15.48
CA SER A 476 21.28 20.94 -15.41
C SER A 476 20.99 21.97 -14.30
N SER A 477 21.97 22.24 -13.42
CA SER A 477 21.90 23.30 -12.42
C SER A 477 22.16 24.67 -13.06
N PRO A 478 21.37 25.71 -12.75
CA PRO A 478 21.69 27.09 -13.14
C PRO A 478 23.03 27.54 -12.52
N GLY A 479 24.12 27.40 -13.29
CA GLY A 479 25.48 27.81 -12.92
C GLY A 479 26.58 26.79 -13.22
N ALA A 480 26.26 25.62 -13.82
CA ALA A 480 27.22 24.53 -14.02
C ALA A 480 27.74 24.36 -15.47
N ALA A 481 27.32 25.21 -16.41
CA ALA A 481 27.73 25.13 -17.84
C ALA A 481 29.15 25.67 -18.14
N ASP A 482 29.88 26.17 -17.14
CA ASP A 482 31.22 26.77 -17.29
C ASP A 482 32.31 25.73 -17.60
N GLY A 483 32.38 25.27 -18.85
CA GLY A 483 33.55 24.54 -19.37
C GLY A 483 33.38 23.69 -20.62
N VAL A 484 32.15 23.33 -21.03
CA VAL A 484 31.93 22.35 -22.11
C VAL A 484 31.96 23.02 -23.49
N ALA A 485 32.99 22.72 -24.28
CA ALA A 485 33.27 23.40 -25.55
C ALA A 485 32.16 23.30 -26.61
N ASP A 486 31.42 22.18 -26.63
CA ASP A 486 30.38 21.91 -27.64
C ASP A 486 28.97 22.45 -27.26
N VAL A 487 28.82 23.09 -26.09
CA VAL A 487 27.54 23.70 -25.64
C VAL A 487 27.35 25.14 -26.15
N ALA A 488 28.39 25.74 -26.75
CA ALA A 488 28.45 27.15 -27.14
C ALA A 488 27.32 27.63 -28.09
N GLU A 489 26.77 26.74 -28.94
CA GLU A 489 25.62 27.09 -29.81
C GLU A 489 24.30 27.22 -29.02
N CYS A 490 24.23 26.61 -27.83
CA CYS A 490 23.05 26.65 -26.95
C CYS A 490 23.14 27.72 -25.85
N THR A 491 24.33 28.28 -25.60
CA THR A 491 24.57 29.36 -24.62
C THR A 491 23.55 30.52 -24.70
N PRO A 492 23.14 31.04 -25.88
CA PRO A 492 22.18 32.14 -25.96
C PRO A 492 20.81 31.85 -25.32
N PHE A 493 20.38 30.58 -25.25
CA PHE A 493 19.10 30.20 -24.65
C PHE A 493 19.15 30.16 -23.12
N ILE A 494 20.26 29.68 -22.54
CA ILE A 494 20.45 29.68 -21.08
C ILE A 494 20.81 31.07 -20.56
N ASP A 495 21.55 31.88 -21.32
CA ASP A 495 21.76 33.30 -21.02
C ASP A 495 20.42 34.06 -20.96
N ALA A 496 19.54 33.84 -21.95
CA ALA A 496 18.19 34.40 -21.95
C ALA A 496 17.32 33.90 -20.78
N PHE A 497 17.53 32.67 -20.29
CA PHE A 497 16.89 32.22 -19.06
C PHE A 497 17.42 32.99 -17.84
N PHE A 498 18.73 33.16 -17.69
CA PHE A 498 19.32 33.91 -16.57
C PHE A 498 18.94 35.39 -16.57
N GLU A 499 18.98 36.06 -17.72
CA GLU A 499 18.57 37.47 -17.85
C GLU A 499 17.10 37.65 -17.43
N CYS A 500 16.21 36.76 -17.89
CA CYS A 500 14.80 36.78 -17.53
C CYS A 500 14.54 36.48 -16.04
N ALA A 501 15.22 35.47 -15.48
CA ALA A 501 14.91 34.97 -14.14
C ALA A 501 15.64 35.73 -13.00
N PHE A 502 16.78 36.36 -13.30
CA PHE A 502 17.67 36.96 -12.29
C PHE A 502 18.31 38.30 -12.70
N GLY A 503 18.07 38.82 -13.90
CA GLY A 503 18.73 40.04 -14.43
C GLY A 503 18.20 41.39 -13.92
N GLY A 504 17.82 41.48 -12.65
CA GLY A 504 17.21 42.67 -12.02
C GLY A 504 18.16 43.60 -11.28
#